data_AF-A0A0A6YY63-F1
#
_entry.id   AF-A0A0A6YY63-F1
#
_cell.length_a   1.000
_cell.length_b   1.000
_cell.length_c   1.000
_cell.angle_alpha   90.00
_cell.angle_beta   90.00
_cell.angle_gamma   90.00
#
_symmetry.space_group_name_H-M   'P 1'
#
loop_
_entity.id
_entity.type
_entity.pdbx_description
1 polymer ?
#
loop_
_entity_poly.entity_id
_entity_poly.type
_entity_poly.pdbx_seq_one_letter_code
_entity_poly.pdbx_strand_id
1 'polypeptide(L)' 'MAEASERLYRVEYAKSGRASCKKCSESIPKDSLRMAIMVQSPMFDGKVPHWYHFSCFWKWRQGGEDIG' A
#
# COMPACT_ATOMS: atom_id res chain seq x y z
N MET A 1 -3.01 24.55 2.70
CA MET A 1 -2.34 23.24 2.65
C MET A 1 -3.42 22.17 2.45
N ALA A 2 -4.08 22.15 1.29
CA ALA A 2 -5.14 21.20 0.96
C ALA A 2 -4.70 20.41 -0.29
N GLU A 3 -5.29 19.23 -0.52
CA GLU A 3 -5.15 18.40 -1.74
C GLU A 3 -4.03 17.32 -1.83
N ALA A 4 -3.67 16.68 -0.71
CA ALA A 4 -2.98 15.37 -0.77
C ALA A 4 -3.86 14.20 -0.29
N SER A 5 -4.88 14.45 0.53
CA SER A 5 -5.69 13.39 1.16
C SER A 5 -6.81 12.82 0.29
N GLU A 6 -7.07 13.39 -0.89
CA GLU A 6 -8.17 12.94 -1.76
C GLU A 6 -7.74 11.88 -2.78
N ARG A 7 -6.43 11.75 -3.06
CA ARG A 7 -5.92 10.75 -4.01
C ARG A 7 -6.13 9.34 -3.47
N LEU A 8 -6.75 8.47 -4.26
CA LEU A 8 -6.97 7.05 -3.93
C LEU A 8 -5.67 6.26 -3.82
N TYR A 9 -4.65 6.69 -4.58
CA TYR A 9 -3.36 6.02 -4.64
C TYR A 9 -2.24 6.99 -4.28
N ARG A 10 -1.19 6.43 -3.69
CA ARG A 10 0.03 7.13 -3.32
C ARG A 10 1.24 6.32 -3.72
N VAL A 11 2.29 7.00 -4.17
CA VAL A 11 3.59 6.40 -4.47
C VAL A 11 4.68 7.25 -3.84
N GLU A 12 5.64 6.59 -3.18
CA GLU A 12 6.82 7.25 -2.61
C GLU A 12 7.94 6.23 -2.39
N TYR A 13 9.16 6.72 -2.18
CA TYR A 13 10.22 5.92 -1.58
C TYR A 13 9.98 5.76 -0.08
N ALA A 14 10.25 4.57 0.45
CA ALA A 14 9.98 4.22 1.83
C ALA A 14 10.88 5.01 2.79
N LYS A 15 10.30 5.94 3.56
CA LYS A 15 11.04 6.71 4.58
C LYS A 15 11.66 5.85 5.68
N SER A 16 11.13 4.66 5.91
CA SER A 16 11.61 3.68 6.90
C SER A 16 11.20 2.26 6.52
N GLY A 17 11.88 1.26 7.12
CA GLY A 17 11.59 -0.16 6.95
C GLY A 17 10.42 -0.70 7.79
N ARG A 18 9.62 0.17 8.41
CA ARG A 18 8.59 -0.22 9.40
C ARG A 18 7.24 -0.62 8.78
N ALA A 19 7.02 -0.31 7.51
CA ALA A 19 5.76 -0.65 6.85
C ALA A 19 5.78 -2.11 6.40
N SER A 20 4.69 -2.83 6.63
CA SER A 20 4.49 -4.18 6.09
C SER A 20 3.60 -4.14 4.84
N CYS A 21 3.95 -4.95 3.85
CA CYS A 21 3.19 -5.09 2.61
C CYS A 21 1.86 -5.80 2.88
N LYS A 22 0.74 -5.18 2.50
CA LYS A 22 -0.60 -5.75 2.69
C LYS A 22 -0.93 -6.95 1.77
N LYS A 23 -0.02 -7.35 0.87
CA LYS A 23 -0.19 -8.52 -0.01
C LYS A 23 0.63 -9.74 0.43
N CYS A 24 1.93 -9.57 0.72
CA CYS A 24 2.81 -10.68 1.12
C CYS A 24 3.15 -10.70 2.62
N SER A 25 2.69 -9.71 3.38
CA SER A 25 2.94 -9.58 4.83
C SER A 25 4.40 -9.35 5.23
N GLU A 26 5.34 -9.28 4.28
CA GLU A 26 6.75 -8.95 4.54
C GLU A 26 6.98 -7.45 4.74
N SER A 27 8.10 -7.09 5.37
CA SER A 27 8.50 -5.70 5.55
C SER A 27 8.91 -5.04 4.22
N ILE A 28 8.60 -3.76 4.09
CA ILE A 28 8.99 -2.94 2.94
C ILE A 28 10.29 -2.23 3.30
N PRO A 29 11.40 -2.47 2.58
CA PRO A 29 12.70 -1.92 2.92
C PRO A 29 12.72 -0.39 2.79
N LYS A 30 13.53 0.27 3.63
CA LYS A 30 13.78 1.72 3.53
C LYS A 30 14.36 2.04 2.15
N ASP A 31 14.03 3.22 1.63
CA ASP A 31 14.48 3.77 0.35
C ASP A 31 14.03 2.95 -0.88
N SER A 32 13.17 1.94 -0.70
CA SER A 32 12.54 1.20 -1.79
C SER A 32 11.26 1.90 -2.28
N LEU A 33 10.97 1.76 -3.58
CA LEU A 33 9.73 2.26 -4.16
C LEU A 33 8.54 1.45 -3.65
N ARG A 34 7.57 2.14 -3.04
CA ARG A 34 6.34 1.54 -2.53
C ARG A 34 5.11 2.29 -2.98
N MET A 35 4.01 1.56 -3.09
CA MET A 35 2.71 2.10 -3.48
C MET A 35 1.70 1.87 -2.36
N ALA A 36 0.72 2.75 -2.24
CA ALA A 36 -0.37 2.60 -1.28
C ALA A 36 -1.72 2.88 -1.89
N ILE A 37 -2.72 2.18 -1.35
CA ILE A 37 -4.13 2.51 -1.50
C ILE A 37 -4.56 3.28 -0.25
N MET A 38 -5.14 4.45 -0.42
CA MET A 38 -5.65 5.28 0.67
C MET A 38 -7.04 4.79 1.06
N VAL A 39 -7.16 4.15 2.23
CA VAL A 39 -8.42 3.57 2.73
C VAL A 39 -8.93 4.35 3.93
N GLN A 40 -10.24 4.42 4.13
CA GLN A 40 -10.81 5.05 5.32
C GLN A 40 -10.39 4.25 6.57
N SER A 41 -9.90 4.95 7.60
CA SER A 41 -9.58 4.32 8.88
C SER A 41 -10.86 3.98 9.63
N PRO A 42 -10.97 2.77 10.24
CA PRO A 42 -12.08 2.46 11.13
C PRO A 42 -11.93 3.10 12.52
N MET A 43 -10.74 3.62 12.86
CA MET A 43 -10.43 4.12 14.20
C MET A 43 -10.54 5.65 14.33
N PHE A 44 -10.50 6.38 13.23
CA PHE A 44 -10.58 7.84 13.23
C PHE A 44 -11.10 8.35 11.89
N ASP A 45 -11.60 9.57 11.87
CA ASP A 45 -12.08 10.19 10.63
C ASP A 45 -10.91 10.67 9.75
N GLY A 46 -10.44 9.78 8.88
CA GLY A 46 -9.39 10.07 7.92
C GLY A 46 -8.92 8.82 7.17
N LYS A 47 -8.18 9.04 6.08
CA LYS A 47 -7.62 7.94 5.27
C LYS A 47 -6.22 7.54 5.74
N VAL A 48 -5.96 6.24 5.74
CA VAL A 48 -4.65 5.65 6.03
C VAL A 48 -4.08 4.94 4.79
N PRO A 49 -2.75 4.98 4.58
CA PRO A 49 -2.13 4.26 3.49
C PRO A 49 -1.99 2.76 3.80
N HIS A 50 -2.59 1.91 2.98
CA HIS A 50 -2.26 0.50 2.90
C HIS A 50 -1.07 0.32 1.95
N TRP A 51 0.12 0.08 2.50
CA TRP A 51 1.35 -0.05 1.73
C TRP A 51 1.53 -1.42 1.09
N TYR A 52 2.13 -1.43 -0.10
CA TYR A 52 2.52 -2.59 -0.87
C TYR A 52 3.92 -2.37 -1.45
N HIS A 53 4.69 -3.43 -1.64
CA HIS A 53 5.83 -3.38 -2.57
C HIS A 53 5.32 -3.00 -3.96
N PHE A 54 6.15 -2.33 -4.76
CA PHE A 54 5.80 -1.95 -6.12
C PHE A 54 5.26 -3.12 -6.96
N SER A 55 5.93 -4.28 -6.91
CA SER A 55 5.49 -5.49 -7.63
C SER A 55 4.21 -6.10 -7.04
N CYS A 56 4.05 -6.09 -5.72
CA CYS A 56 2.88 -6.62 -5.04
C CYS A 56 1.60 -5.83 -5.33
N PHE A 57 1.71 -4.52 -5.54
CA PHE A 57 0.59 -3.65 -5.85
C PHE A 57 -0.16 -4.09 -7.12
N TRP A 58 0.57 -4.55 -8.14
CA TRP A 58 -0.02 -4.97 -9.42
C TRP A 58 -0.54 -6.42 -9.42
N LYS A 59 -0.22 -7.20 -8.39
CA LYS A 59 -0.73 -8.58 -8.24
C LYS A 59 -2.18 -8.63 -7.74
N TRP A 60 -2.90 -7.50 -7.81
CA TRP A 60 -4.20 -7.27 -7.17
C TRP A 60 -5.42 -7.57 -8.06
N ARG A 61 -5.30 -8.56 -8.97
CA ARG A 61 -6.41 -8.95 -9.85
C ARG A 61 -6.56 -10.43 -10.21
N GLN A 62 -5.71 -11.32 -9.70
CA GLN A 62 -5.89 -12.76 -9.92
C GLN A 62 -6.53 -13.40 -8.68
N GLY A 63 -7.85 -13.25 -8.57
CA GLY A 63 -8.71 -14.30 -8.03
C GLY A 63 -8.97 -15.33 -9.14
N GLY A 64 -7.91 -15.93 -9.65
CA GLY A 64 -7.93 -17.06 -10.56
C GLY A 64 -7.15 -18.17 -9.89
N GLU A 65 -7.86 -18.95 -9.08
CA GLU A 65 -7.74 -20.39 -8.95
C GLU A 65 -6.40 -20.99 -9.43
N ASP A 66 -5.55 -21.38 -8.48
CA ASP A 66 -4.61 -22.48 -8.64
C ASP A 66 -5.45 -23.78 -8.60
N ILE A 67 -6.03 -24.15 -9.75
CA ILE A 67 -6.56 -25.51 -9.98
C ILE A 67 -5.44 -26.31 -10.63
N GLY A 68 -4.71 -27.04 -9.79
CA GLY A 68 -4.14 -28.33 -10.17
C GLY A 68 -5.24 -29.38 -10.27
#